data_AF-A0A1L9VX52-F1
#
_entry.id   AF-A0A1L9VX52-F1
#
_cell.length_a   1.000
_cell.length_b   1.000
_cell.length_c   1.000
_cell.angle_alpha   90.00
_cell.angle_beta   90.00
_cell.angle_gamma   90.00
#
_symmetry.space_group_name_H-M   'P 1'
#
loop_
_entity.id
_entity.type
_entity.pdbx_description
1 polymer ?
#
loop_
_entity_poly.entity_id
_entity_poly.type
_entity_poly.pdbx_seq_one_letter_code
_entity_poly.pdbx_strand_id
1 'polypeptide(L)'
;MQRLARSLFTSGARAAKSVNAPIRDQNISDLVPLINVSSLEYASQAKHLSTVNQALQDKGMLQLQLGFADDDSHFLQTLISNLHKHHNHGLPITHSAERGWFWDVRPSSESFQSHDHQARSETMQEFEWHTDCSYEESPPRYFALQVLQPDRCGGGTLSVLKVDRLLRLLSPFAQNGLSSHDYRITVPTEFIKEDGQKHIRGNMLAVYPGCCQLRFRDDITEPLTENAAKALEELKDVLSGKNAEEQALHLTPQSLSRGSIIMMDNRQWLHARNELRDPRRHLRRVRWDATPFGSAGLSCA
;
A
#
# COMPACT_ATOMS: atom_id res chain seq x y z
N MET A 1 31.32 -14.70 -66.18
CA MET A 1 30.44 -13.68 -65.57
C MET A 1 29.21 -14.36 -65.00
N GLN A 2 28.59 -13.76 -63.98
CA GLN A 2 27.41 -14.18 -63.20
C GLN A 2 27.72 -14.93 -61.88
N ARG A 3 27.94 -14.13 -60.82
CA ARG A 3 27.69 -14.49 -59.43
C ARG A 3 26.25 -14.11 -59.10
N LEU A 4 25.44 -15.07 -58.66
CA LEU A 4 24.09 -14.85 -58.14
C LEU A 4 24.18 -14.28 -56.71
N ALA A 5 23.81 -13.02 -56.54
CA ALA A 5 23.63 -12.40 -55.23
C ALA A 5 22.28 -12.83 -54.64
N ARG A 6 22.29 -13.54 -53.51
CA ARG A 6 21.10 -13.78 -52.70
C ARG A 6 20.83 -12.55 -51.84
N SER A 7 19.74 -11.86 -52.13
CA SER A 7 19.13 -10.84 -51.27
C SER A 7 18.60 -11.49 -50.00
N LEU A 8 19.19 -11.17 -48.86
CA LEU A 8 18.63 -11.46 -47.54
C LEU A 8 17.66 -10.33 -47.18
N PHE A 9 16.36 -10.60 -47.32
CA PHE A 9 15.33 -9.75 -46.73
C PHE A 9 15.40 -9.90 -45.20
N THR A 10 15.96 -8.90 -44.54
CA THR A 10 15.79 -8.72 -43.10
C THR A 10 14.35 -8.30 -42.84
N SER A 11 13.50 -9.27 -42.48
CA SER A 11 12.20 -9.01 -41.88
C SER A 11 12.44 -8.29 -40.56
N GLY A 12 12.20 -6.98 -40.54
CA GLY A 12 12.17 -6.19 -39.32
C GLY A 12 11.12 -6.77 -38.38
N ALA A 13 11.57 -7.42 -37.31
CA ALA A 13 10.72 -7.76 -36.20
C ALA A 13 10.19 -6.46 -35.61
N ARG A 14 8.93 -6.11 -35.95
CA ARG A 14 8.15 -5.20 -35.11
C ARG A 14 8.11 -5.85 -33.74
N ALA A 15 8.90 -5.33 -32.81
CA ALA A 15 8.76 -5.64 -31.39
C ALA A 15 7.28 -5.39 -31.05
N ALA A 16 6.53 -6.47 -30.84
CA ALA A 16 5.18 -6.38 -30.32
C ALA A 16 5.29 -5.61 -29.00
N LYS A 17 4.65 -4.44 -28.91
CA LYS A 17 4.38 -3.79 -27.63
C LYS A 17 3.50 -4.74 -26.85
N SER A 18 4.11 -5.67 -26.12
CA SER A 18 3.44 -6.42 -25.06
C SER A 18 3.17 -5.40 -23.96
N VAL A 19 2.04 -4.71 -24.10
CA VAL A 19 1.43 -4.02 -22.97
C VAL A 19 0.96 -5.14 -22.05
N ASN A 20 1.71 -5.40 -20.98
CA ASN A 20 1.37 -6.39 -19.97
C ASN A 20 0.14 -5.91 -19.19
N ALA A 21 -1.03 -6.04 -19.81
CA ALA A 21 -2.30 -5.74 -19.17
C ALA A 21 -2.42 -6.61 -17.91
N PRO A 22 -2.82 -6.03 -16.77
CA PRO A 22 -3.11 -6.76 -15.55
C PRO A 22 -4.10 -7.90 -15.77
N ILE A 23 -3.78 -9.09 -15.26
CA ILE A 23 -4.74 -10.22 -15.19
C ILE A 23 -5.51 -10.09 -13.89
N ARG A 24 -6.83 -10.00 -13.96
CA ARG A 24 -7.70 -9.71 -12.81
C ARG A 24 -8.89 -10.66 -12.81
N ASP A 25 -9.27 -11.13 -11.63
CA ASP A 25 -10.55 -11.82 -11.46
C ASP A 25 -11.70 -10.81 -11.29
N GLN A 26 -12.92 -11.34 -11.16
CA GLN A 26 -14.13 -10.52 -11.00
C GLN A 26 -14.13 -9.75 -9.67
N ASN A 27 -13.71 -10.39 -8.57
CA ASN A 27 -13.72 -9.77 -7.24
C ASN A 27 -12.78 -8.55 -7.18
N ILE A 28 -11.57 -8.69 -7.74
CA ILE A 28 -10.60 -7.61 -7.88
C ILE A 28 -11.18 -6.50 -8.77
N SER A 29 -11.84 -6.86 -9.87
CA SER A 29 -12.41 -5.89 -10.81
C SER A 29 -13.55 -5.08 -10.21
N ASP A 30 -14.37 -5.68 -9.36
CA ASP A 30 -15.51 -5.02 -8.71
C ASP A 30 -15.09 -4.07 -7.58
N LEU A 31 -14.02 -4.43 -6.86
CA LEU A 31 -13.60 -3.72 -5.64
C LEU A 31 -12.45 -2.75 -5.87
N VAL A 32 -11.61 -3.00 -6.87
CA VAL A 32 -10.44 -2.17 -7.18
C VAL A 32 -10.64 -1.61 -8.60
N PRO A 33 -11.02 -0.33 -8.76
CA PRO A 33 -11.08 0.31 -10.05
C PRO A 33 -9.72 0.24 -10.77
N LEU A 34 -9.72 -0.12 -12.05
CA LEU A 34 -8.54 -0.05 -12.91
C LEU A 34 -8.65 1.15 -13.85
N ILE A 35 -7.64 2.02 -13.83
CA ILE A 35 -7.55 3.19 -14.71
C ILE A 35 -6.29 3.08 -15.56
N ASN A 36 -6.47 3.04 -16.88
CA ASN A 36 -5.34 3.04 -17.82
C ASN A 36 -4.82 4.46 -18.01
N VAL A 37 -3.50 4.62 -17.98
CA VAL A 37 -2.82 5.91 -18.10
C VAL A 37 -1.89 5.87 -19.30
N SER A 38 -2.22 6.59 -20.37
CA SER A 38 -1.49 6.50 -21.64
C SER A 38 -0.30 7.45 -21.75
N SER A 39 -0.23 8.51 -20.92
CA SER A 39 0.87 9.48 -20.93
C SER A 39 1.04 10.17 -19.57
N LEU A 40 2.20 10.81 -19.37
CA LEU A 40 2.52 11.58 -18.16
C LEU A 40 1.53 12.73 -17.88
N GLU A 41 0.95 13.31 -18.93
CA GLU A 41 0.04 14.46 -18.83
C GLU A 41 -1.21 14.18 -17.98
N TYR A 42 -1.63 12.92 -17.89
CA TYR A 42 -2.78 12.50 -17.08
C TYR A 42 -2.61 12.92 -15.62
N ALA A 43 -1.38 12.96 -15.10
CA ALA A 43 -1.08 13.40 -13.73
C ALA A 43 -1.45 14.87 -13.44
N SER A 44 -1.74 15.66 -14.48
CA SER A 44 -2.14 17.08 -14.38
C SER A 44 -3.53 17.35 -14.95
N GLN A 45 -4.20 16.35 -15.53
CA GLN A 45 -5.53 16.53 -16.11
C GLN A 45 -6.61 16.55 -15.03
N ALA A 46 -7.38 17.64 -14.95
CA ALA A 46 -8.42 17.82 -13.93
C ALA A 46 -9.40 16.64 -13.82
N LYS A 47 -9.90 16.14 -14.95
CA LYS A 47 -10.82 14.99 -14.98
C LYS A 47 -10.17 13.71 -14.42
N HIS A 48 -8.90 13.47 -14.74
CA HIS A 48 -8.18 12.31 -14.23
C HIS A 48 -7.96 12.43 -12.72
N LEU A 49 -7.52 13.60 -12.24
CA LEU A 49 -7.35 13.88 -10.82
C LEU A 49 -8.65 13.68 -10.04
N SER A 50 -9.77 14.17 -10.55
CA SER A 50 -11.09 13.98 -9.93
C SER A 50 -11.49 12.50 -9.90
N THR A 51 -11.19 11.75 -10.96
CA THR A 51 -11.47 10.30 -11.02
C THR A 51 -10.64 9.53 -9.98
N VAL A 52 -9.34 9.84 -9.85
CA VAL A 52 -8.46 9.21 -8.86
C VAL A 52 -8.90 9.56 -7.44
N ASN A 53 -9.18 10.85 -7.16
CA ASN A 53 -9.69 11.28 -5.86
C ASN A 53 -11.00 10.57 -5.51
N GLN A 54 -11.97 10.54 -6.43
CA GLN A 54 -13.26 9.90 -6.17
C GLN A 54 -13.11 8.41 -5.88
N ALA A 55 -12.25 7.69 -6.63
CA ALA A 55 -12.00 6.28 -6.37
C ALA A 55 -11.35 6.05 -4.99
N LEU A 56 -10.44 6.93 -4.55
CA LEU A 56 -9.88 6.87 -3.19
C LEU A 56 -10.92 7.14 -2.11
N GLN A 57 -11.82 8.11 -2.29
CA GLN A 57 -12.87 8.39 -1.30
C GLN A 57 -13.92 7.27 -1.24
N ASP A 58 -14.41 6.80 -2.39
CA ASP A 58 -15.51 5.84 -2.47
C ASP A 58 -15.10 4.40 -2.12
N LYS A 59 -13.92 3.99 -2.60
CA LYS A 59 -13.46 2.59 -2.51
C LYS A 59 -12.28 2.43 -1.56
N GLY A 60 -11.57 3.51 -1.24
CA GLY A 60 -10.32 3.44 -0.49
C GLY A 60 -9.19 2.74 -1.25
N MET A 61 -9.35 2.44 -2.53
CA MET A 61 -8.34 1.75 -3.33
C MET A 61 -8.57 1.95 -4.83
N LEU A 62 -7.50 2.04 -5.60
CA LEU A 62 -7.53 1.90 -7.06
C LEU A 62 -6.19 1.39 -7.60
N GLN A 63 -6.22 0.87 -8.82
CA GLN A 63 -5.05 0.51 -9.60
C GLN A 63 -4.94 1.42 -10.83
N LEU A 64 -3.77 2.01 -11.03
CA LEU A 64 -3.39 2.71 -12.26
C LEU A 64 -2.47 1.79 -13.07
N GLN A 65 -2.73 1.61 -14.35
CA GLN A 65 -1.82 0.92 -15.26
C GLN A 65 -1.16 1.92 -16.20
N LEU A 66 0.15 2.11 -16.04
CA LEU A 66 0.92 2.96 -16.94
C LEU A 66 1.14 2.25 -18.27
N GLY A 67 0.82 2.97 -19.36
CA GLY A 67 1.10 2.57 -20.75
C GLY A 67 2.48 3.05 -21.25
N PHE A 68 3.32 3.58 -20.35
CA PHE A 68 4.64 4.13 -20.62
C PHE A 68 5.61 3.77 -19.48
N ALA A 69 6.91 3.89 -19.73
CA ALA A 69 7.93 3.66 -18.71
C ALA A 69 8.05 4.90 -17.79
N ASP A 70 8.16 4.67 -16.49
CA ASP A 70 8.27 5.73 -15.47
C ASP A 70 9.06 5.21 -14.26
N ASP A 71 10.28 4.74 -14.50
CA ASP A 71 11.09 4.09 -13.46
C ASP A 71 11.53 5.03 -12.32
N ASP A 72 11.47 6.34 -12.58
CA ASP A 72 11.79 7.42 -11.65
C ASP A 72 10.54 7.99 -10.92
N SER A 73 9.36 7.39 -11.15
CA SER A 73 8.10 7.76 -10.48
C SER A 73 7.63 9.20 -10.71
N HIS A 74 7.97 9.81 -11.85
CA HIS A 74 7.58 11.19 -12.18
C HIS A 74 6.07 11.36 -12.30
N PHE A 75 5.37 10.35 -12.84
CA PHE A 75 3.92 10.36 -12.91
C PHE A 75 3.31 10.44 -11.50
N LEU A 76 3.75 9.55 -10.61
CA LEU A 76 3.22 9.43 -9.26
C LEU A 76 3.52 10.68 -8.41
N GLN A 77 4.74 11.24 -8.53
CA GLN A 77 5.13 12.49 -7.88
C GLN A 77 4.23 13.66 -8.31
N THR A 78 4.01 13.80 -9.63
CA THR A 78 3.20 14.87 -10.20
C THR A 78 1.73 14.70 -9.81
N LEU A 79 1.21 13.47 -9.86
CA LEU A 79 -0.16 13.14 -9.50
C LEU A 79 -0.45 13.54 -8.05
N ILE A 80 0.40 13.14 -7.10
CA ILE A 80 0.19 13.46 -5.68
C ILE A 80 0.30 14.97 -5.43
N SER A 81 1.27 15.63 -6.08
CA SER A 81 1.41 17.10 -5.98
C SER A 81 0.16 17.83 -6.47
N ASN A 82 -0.49 17.33 -7.52
CA ASN A 82 -1.71 17.92 -8.07
C ASN A 82 -2.97 17.51 -7.30
N LEU A 83 -3.02 16.32 -6.70
CA LEU A 83 -4.08 15.96 -5.73
C LEU A 83 -4.06 16.88 -4.50
N HIS A 84 -2.87 17.25 -4.02
CA HIS A 84 -2.75 18.26 -2.97
C HIS A 84 -3.33 19.62 -3.42
N LYS A 85 -2.88 20.12 -4.58
CA LYS A 85 -3.31 21.43 -5.11
C LYS A 85 -4.81 21.53 -5.40
N HIS A 86 -5.44 20.45 -5.86
CA HIS A 86 -6.79 20.49 -6.43
C HIS A 86 -7.85 19.74 -5.62
N HIS A 87 -7.44 18.82 -4.73
CA HIS A 87 -8.34 17.96 -3.97
C HIS A 87 -8.03 17.93 -2.46
N ASN A 88 -7.20 18.87 -1.96
CA ASN A 88 -6.92 19.08 -0.54
C ASN A 88 -6.32 17.85 0.18
N HIS A 89 -5.62 16.97 -0.56
CA HIS A 89 -4.77 15.96 0.06
C HIS A 89 -3.61 16.64 0.77
N GLY A 90 -3.15 16.12 1.92
CA GLY A 90 -1.88 16.53 2.50
C GLY A 90 -0.67 16.15 1.63
N LEU A 91 0.45 16.82 1.86
CA LEU A 91 1.70 16.58 1.13
C LEU A 91 2.32 15.22 1.46
N PRO A 92 3.22 14.70 0.61
CA PRO A 92 4.00 13.50 0.91
C PRO A 92 4.82 13.65 2.19
N ILE A 93 4.93 12.56 2.95
CA ILE A 93 5.76 12.48 4.14
C ILE A 93 7.10 11.80 3.84
N THR A 94 8.15 12.20 4.54
CA THR A 94 9.44 11.51 4.49
C THR A 94 9.33 10.14 5.17
N HIS A 95 10.04 9.14 4.64
CA HIS A 95 9.99 7.79 5.20
C HIS A 95 10.87 7.62 6.45
N SER A 96 11.97 8.37 6.52
CA SER A 96 12.88 8.41 7.67
C SER A 96 13.55 9.79 7.73
N ALA A 97 14.46 9.99 8.70
CA ALA A 97 15.28 11.20 8.76
C ALA A 97 16.16 11.38 7.51
N GLU A 98 16.58 10.28 6.88
CA GLU A 98 17.55 10.26 5.76
C GLU A 98 16.90 10.02 4.38
N ARG A 99 15.61 9.66 4.34
CA ARG A 99 14.90 9.30 3.10
C ARG A 99 13.74 10.24 2.83
N GLY A 100 13.73 10.77 1.60
CA GLY A 100 12.66 11.62 1.08
C GLY A 100 11.32 10.89 0.90
N TRP A 101 10.52 11.36 -0.04
CA TRP A 101 9.14 10.88 -0.23
C TRP A 101 9.06 9.45 -0.75
N PHE A 102 10.06 9.02 -1.50
CA PHE A 102 10.08 7.71 -2.12
C PHE A 102 10.99 6.74 -1.39
N TRP A 103 10.49 5.52 -1.24
CA TRP A 103 11.18 4.41 -0.59
C TRP A 103 11.23 3.20 -1.51
N ASP A 104 12.41 2.58 -1.65
CA ASP A 104 12.53 1.35 -2.42
C ASP A 104 12.09 0.15 -1.57
N VAL A 105 11.05 -0.55 -2.01
CA VAL A 105 10.60 -1.79 -1.40
C VAL A 105 11.19 -2.95 -2.19
N ARG A 106 12.44 -3.29 -1.86
CA ARG A 106 13.21 -4.37 -2.48
C ARG A 106 14.02 -5.14 -1.43
N PRO A 107 14.19 -6.47 -1.61
CA PRO A 107 15.13 -7.24 -0.80
C PRO A 107 16.53 -6.61 -0.79
N SER A 108 17.10 -6.46 0.40
CA SER A 108 18.49 -6.05 0.58
C SER A 108 19.04 -6.70 1.83
N SER A 109 20.24 -7.31 1.76
CA SER A 109 20.91 -7.95 2.90
C SER A 109 22.10 -7.16 3.43
N GLU A 110 22.59 -6.16 2.68
CA GLU A 110 23.87 -5.50 2.95
C GLU A 110 23.79 -3.97 2.97
N SER A 111 22.73 -3.38 2.40
CA SER A 111 22.56 -1.91 2.37
C SER A 111 21.12 -1.57 2.71
N PHE A 112 20.92 -0.97 3.88
CA PHE A 112 19.61 -0.60 4.39
C PHE A 112 19.34 0.89 4.21
N GLN A 113 18.08 1.25 4.05
CA GLN A 113 17.68 2.64 3.82
C GLN A 113 17.50 3.47 5.11
N SER A 114 17.65 2.85 6.28
CA SER A 114 17.34 3.42 7.60
C SER A 114 18.40 3.07 8.65
N HIS A 115 19.45 3.90 8.79
CA HIS A 115 20.43 3.81 9.88
C HIS A 115 20.97 2.38 10.15
N ASP A 116 21.35 1.65 9.10
CA ASP A 116 21.83 0.25 9.16
C ASP A 116 20.85 -0.77 9.78
N HIS A 117 19.58 -0.40 9.95
CA HIS A 117 18.50 -1.31 10.34
C HIS A 117 17.66 -1.67 9.12
N GLN A 118 17.53 -2.98 8.88
CA GLN A 118 16.70 -3.53 7.80
C GLN A 118 15.22 -3.31 8.12
N ALA A 119 14.52 -2.54 7.29
CA ALA A 119 13.07 -2.45 7.41
C ALA A 119 12.41 -3.77 6.98
N ARG A 120 11.27 -4.14 7.58
CA ARG A 120 10.52 -5.36 7.17
C ARG A 120 10.26 -5.42 5.65
N SER A 121 10.03 -4.27 5.04
CA SER A 121 9.81 -4.11 3.61
C SER A 121 11.01 -4.48 2.71
N GLU A 122 12.22 -4.52 3.29
CA GLU A 122 13.50 -4.88 2.65
C GLU A 122 13.87 -6.36 2.87
N THR A 123 13.02 -7.12 3.55
CA THR A 123 13.21 -8.56 3.78
C THR A 123 12.50 -9.40 2.72
N MET A 124 12.94 -10.65 2.56
CA MET A 124 12.27 -11.68 1.74
C MET A 124 11.14 -12.40 2.49
N GLN A 125 10.99 -12.18 3.80
CA GLN A 125 10.02 -12.89 4.65
C GLN A 125 8.59 -12.48 4.33
N GLU A 126 7.60 -13.18 4.87
CA GLU A 126 6.24 -12.64 4.88
C GLU A 126 6.17 -11.32 5.67
N PHE A 127 5.20 -10.49 5.31
CA PHE A 127 4.83 -9.33 6.09
C PHE A 127 3.33 -9.43 6.39
N GLU A 128 3.03 -9.74 7.64
CA GLU A 128 1.67 -9.98 8.13
C GLU A 128 0.76 -8.75 7.98
N TRP A 129 -0.53 -8.93 8.27
CA TRP A 129 -1.53 -7.88 8.19
C TRP A 129 -1.16 -6.64 8.99
N HIS A 130 -1.10 -5.49 8.33
CA HIS A 130 -0.82 -4.22 8.96
C HIS A 130 -1.39 -3.04 8.19
N THR A 131 -1.34 -1.88 8.84
CA THR A 131 -1.46 -0.55 8.24
C THR A 131 -0.10 0.15 8.31
N ASP A 132 0.25 0.91 7.29
CA ASP A 132 1.51 1.64 7.19
C ASP A 132 1.62 2.70 8.31
N CYS A 133 2.79 2.79 8.95
CA CYS A 133 3.07 3.76 10.02
C CYS A 133 2.06 3.76 11.18
N SER A 134 1.53 2.61 11.59
CA SER A 134 0.59 2.51 12.72
C SER A 134 1.12 3.11 14.04
N TYR A 135 2.43 3.27 14.17
CA TYR A 135 3.15 3.86 15.30
C TYR A 135 3.20 5.40 15.30
N GLU A 136 2.76 6.07 14.24
CA GLU A 136 2.72 7.54 14.18
C GLU A 136 1.39 8.05 14.78
N GLU A 137 1.42 9.20 15.46
CA GLU A 137 0.19 9.88 15.92
C GLU A 137 -0.70 10.31 14.74
N SER A 138 -0.04 10.69 13.64
CA SER A 138 -0.67 11.06 12.38
C SER A 138 -0.22 10.13 11.25
N PRO A 139 -0.73 8.89 11.20
CA PRO A 139 -0.38 7.97 10.14
C PRO A 139 -0.84 8.53 8.78
N PRO A 140 -0.11 8.25 7.68
CA PRO A 140 -0.52 8.65 6.35
C PRO A 140 -1.89 8.05 6.06
N ARG A 141 -2.83 8.88 5.57
CA ARG A 141 -4.12 8.38 5.12
C ARG A 141 -3.94 7.51 3.87
N TYR A 142 -3.04 7.88 2.98
CA TYR A 142 -2.83 7.14 1.74
C TYR A 142 -1.39 6.70 1.53
N PHE A 143 -1.24 5.57 0.86
CA PHE A 143 0.04 5.16 0.28
C PHE A 143 -0.16 4.62 -1.12
N ALA A 144 0.94 4.59 -1.88
CA ALA A 144 0.97 3.99 -3.19
C ALA A 144 2.21 3.10 -3.35
N LEU A 145 2.05 2.02 -4.10
CA LEU A 145 3.13 1.13 -4.52
C LEU A 145 3.18 1.06 -6.04
N GLN A 146 4.26 1.57 -6.63
CA GLN A 146 4.55 1.41 -8.04
C GLN A 146 5.38 0.15 -8.29
N VAL A 147 4.92 -0.71 -9.19
CA VAL A 147 5.64 -1.91 -9.62
C VAL A 147 6.69 -1.58 -10.65
N LEU A 148 7.94 -1.52 -10.21
CA LEU A 148 9.11 -1.42 -11.09
C LEU A 148 9.50 -2.81 -11.58
N GLN A 149 9.55 -3.79 -10.69
CA GLN A 149 9.77 -5.19 -11.05
C GLN A 149 8.92 -6.10 -10.15
N PRO A 150 7.94 -6.82 -10.71
CA PRO A 150 7.16 -7.78 -9.93
C PRO A 150 8.02 -8.97 -9.52
N ASP A 151 7.54 -9.75 -8.54
CA ASP A 151 8.09 -11.07 -8.27
C ASP A 151 7.83 -11.99 -9.48
N ARG A 152 8.85 -12.71 -9.94
CA ARG A 152 8.75 -13.65 -11.08
C ARG A 152 8.86 -15.12 -10.67
N CYS A 153 8.96 -15.38 -9.38
CA CYS A 153 9.21 -16.70 -8.81
C CYS A 153 8.01 -17.21 -7.98
N GLY A 154 6.84 -16.59 -8.15
CA GLY A 154 5.59 -17.02 -7.50
C GLY A 154 5.44 -16.56 -6.05
N GLY A 155 6.20 -15.55 -5.62
CA GLY A 155 6.02 -14.85 -4.33
C GLY A 155 5.42 -13.46 -4.50
N GLY A 156 5.50 -12.64 -3.45
CA GLY A 156 5.20 -11.21 -3.48
C GLY A 156 3.76 -10.80 -3.81
N THR A 157 2.80 -11.69 -3.62
CA THR A 157 1.37 -11.38 -3.66
C THR A 157 1.05 -10.34 -2.57
N LEU A 158 0.41 -9.25 -2.97
CA LEU A 158 -0.13 -8.25 -2.05
C LEU A 158 -1.55 -8.65 -1.69
N SER A 159 -1.77 -9.04 -0.45
CA SER A 159 -3.10 -9.33 0.09
C SER A 159 -3.67 -8.07 0.73
N VAL A 160 -4.95 -7.78 0.51
CA VAL A 160 -5.62 -6.60 1.08
C VAL A 160 -6.96 -6.98 1.68
N LEU A 161 -7.30 -6.40 2.84
CA LEU A 161 -8.54 -6.68 3.55
C LEU A 161 -9.21 -5.38 3.98
N LYS A 162 -10.45 -5.18 3.55
CA LYS A 162 -11.21 -3.98 3.90
C LYS A 162 -11.65 -4.03 5.36
N VAL A 163 -11.40 -2.95 6.10
CA VAL A 163 -11.66 -2.87 7.54
C VAL A 163 -13.15 -3.09 7.83
N ASP A 164 -14.06 -2.53 7.05
CA ASP A 164 -15.52 -2.73 7.23
C ASP A 164 -15.95 -4.20 7.14
N ARG A 165 -15.24 -5.04 6.35
CA ARG A 165 -15.47 -6.49 6.24
C ARG A 165 -14.93 -7.20 7.46
N LEU A 166 -13.72 -6.84 7.89
CA LEU A 166 -13.10 -7.37 9.09
C LEU A 166 -13.95 -7.09 10.34
N LEU A 167 -14.47 -5.87 10.50
CA LEU A 167 -15.26 -5.51 11.68
C LEU A 167 -16.56 -6.31 11.80
N ARG A 168 -17.14 -6.79 10.69
CA ARG A 168 -18.32 -7.67 10.74
C ARG A 168 -18.01 -9.05 11.31
N LEU A 169 -16.74 -9.43 11.37
CA LEU A 169 -16.27 -10.69 11.95
C LEU A 169 -15.89 -10.54 13.43
N LEU A 170 -15.76 -9.31 13.93
CA LEU A 170 -15.43 -9.02 15.33
C LEU A 170 -16.67 -8.87 16.18
N SER A 171 -16.59 -9.38 17.40
CA SER A 171 -17.59 -9.21 18.43
C SER A 171 -17.72 -7.73 18.83
N PRO A 172 -18.90 -7.29 19.33
CA PRO A 172 -19.03 -5.96 19.91
C PRO A 172 -18.06 -5.70 21.07
N PHE A 173 -17.67 -6.75 21.80
CA PHE A 173 -16.66 -6.65 22.86
C PHE A 173 -15.30 -6.25 22.27
N ALA A 174 -14.81 -6.96 21.25
CA ALA A 174 -13.53 -6.63 20.63
C ALA A 174 -13.56 -5.25 19.96
N GLN A 175 -14.64 -4.88 19.27
CA GLN A 175 -14.74 -3.54 18.68
C GLN A 175 -14.66 -2.43 19.74
N ASN A 176 -15.34 -2.59 20.88
CA ASN A 176 -15.25 -1.63 21.98
C ASN A 176 -13.85 -1.61 22.62
N GLY A 177 -13.25 -2.79 22.85
CA GLY A 177 -11.91 -2.92 23.41
C GLY A 177 -10.81 -2.35 22.50
N LEU A 178 -10.90 -2.55 21.19
CA LEU A 178 -9.98 -1.97 20.21
C LEU A 178 -10.14 -0.45 20.08
N SER A 179 -11.31 0.08 20.44
CA SER A 179 -11.59 1.52 20.43
C SER A 179 -11.09 2.25 21.69
N SER A 180 -10.71 1.53 22.74
CA SER A 180 -10.16 2.14 23.96
C SER A 180 -8.70 2.58 23.74
N HIS A 181 -8.25 3.60 24.49
CA HIS A 181 -6.87 4.13 24.40
C HIS A 181 -5.88 3.31 25.25
N ASP A 182 -6.04 2.00 25.26
CA ASP A 182 -5.32 1.07 26.13
C ASP A 182 -4.29 0.24 25.36
N TYR A 183 -3.69 0.83 24.33
CA TYR A 183 -2.59 0.21 23.58
C TYR A 183 -1.37 1.12 23.57
N ARG A 184 -0.20 0.54 23.80
CA ARG A 184 1.09 1.13 23.48
C ARG A 184 1.51 0.62 22.10
N ILE A 185 1.87 1.53 21.21
CA ILE A 185 2.37 1.19 19.88
C ILE A 185 3.80 1.71 19.77
N THR A 186 4.76 0.80 19.74
CA THR A 186 6.19 1.10 19.73
C THR A 186 6.64 1.56 18.35
N VAL A 187 7.47 2.60 18.28
CA VAL A 187 8.11 3.01 17.03
C VAL A 187 9.24 2.02 16.73
N PRO A 188 9.22 1.31 15.58
CA PRO A 188 10.31 0.42 15.18
C PRO A 188 11.64 1.15 15.13
N THR A 189 12.73 0.47 15.51
CA THR A 189 14.07 1.08 15.65
C THR A 189 14.55 1.77 14.38
N GLU A 190 14.22 1.20 13.21
CA GLU A 190 14.57 1.74 11.90
C GLU A 190 13.85 3.06 11.55
N PHE A 191 12.82 3.44 12.31
CA PHE A 191 12.03 4.66 12.09
C PHE A 191 12.14 5.66 13.24
N ILE A 192 12.97 5.40 14.25
CA ILE A 192 13.25 6.35 15.32
C ILE A 192 14.00 7.56 14.74
N LYS A 193 13.46 8.76 14.96
CA LYS A 193 14.13 10.05 14.68
C LYS A 193 14.99 10.41 15.90
N GLU A 194 16.15 11.04 15.73
CA GLU A 194 17.23 11.13 16.75
C GLU A 194 16.85 11.74 18.13
N ASP A 195 15.67 12.34 18.30
CA ASP A 195 15.11 12.79 19.60
C ASP A 195 13.62 12.43 19.77
N GLY A 196 13.16 11.37 19.08
CA GLY A 196 11.76 11.05 18.89
C GLY A 196 11.09 10.23 20.00
N GLN A 197 9.79 10.47 20.15
CA GLN A 197 8.87 9.64 20.93
C GLN A 197 9.01 8.16 20.50
N LYS A 198 9.35 7.27 21.44
CA LYS A 198 9.61 5.84 21.16
C LYS A 198 8.35 4.98 21.10
N HIS A 199 7.22 5.52 21.53
CA HIS A 199 5.93 4.85 21.46
C HIS A 199 4.80 5.87 21.57
N ILE A 200 3.66 5.55 20.98
CA ILE A 200 2.40 6.27 21.18
C ILE A 200 1.48 5.46 22.08
N ARG A 201 0.56 6.13 22.77
CA ARG A 201 -0.56 5.48 23.46
C ARG A 201 -1.84 5.86 22.73
N GLY A 202 -2.65 4.87 22.34
CA GLY A 202 -3.88 5.17 21.63
C GLY A 202 -4.77 3.96 21.43
N ASN A 203 -5.86 4.17 20.70
CA ASN A 203 -6.79 3.15 20.24
C ASN A 203 -6.37 2.55 18.90
N MET A 204 -6.78 1.33 18.60
CA MET A 204 -6.54 0.68 17.30
C MET A 204 -7.68 0.90 16.32
N LEU A 205 -8.91 1.01 16.81
CA LEU A 205 -10.13 1.16 16.03
C LEU A 205 -10.76 2.52 16.31
N ALA A 206 -11.14 3.25 15.27
CA ALA A 206 -12.01 4.42 15.36
C ALA A 206 -13.26 4.18 14.52
N VAL A 207 -14.44 4.28 15.14
CA VAL A 207 -15.74 4.08 14.49
C VAL A 207 -16.51 5.39 14.46
N TYR A 208 -16.99 5.77 13.29
CA TYR A 208 -17.84 6.91 13.03
C TYR A 208 -19.12 6.47 12.32
N PRO A 209 -20.18 7.31 12.31
CA PRO A 209 -21.32 7.07 11.46
C PRO A 209 -20.88 6.90 9.99
N GLY A 210 -21.10 5.70 9.43
CA GLY A 210 -20.81 5.37 8.04
C GLY A 210 -19.33 5.11 7.71
N CYS A 211 -18.41 5.15 8.68
CA CYS A 211 -16.98 4.99 8.41
C CYS A 211 -16.23 4.36 9.58
N CYS A 212 -15.23 3.54 9.29
CA CYS A 212 -14.36 2.97 10.30
C CYS A 212 -12.90 3.04 9.85
N GLN A 213 -12.01 3.20 10.81
CA GLN A 213 -10.58 3.28 10.60
C GLN A 213 -9.89 2.30 11.52
N LEU A 214 -8.91 1.56 11.01
CA LEU A 214 -8.03 0.72 11.80
C LEU A 214 -6.60 1.24 11.68
N ARG A 215 -5.84 1.16 12.77
CA ARG A 215 -4.38 1.12 12.74
C ARG A 215 -3.93 -0.13 13.47
N PHE A 216 -3.09 -0.92 12.82
CA PHE A 216 -2.65 -2.19 13.38
C PHE A 216 -1.28 -2.59 12.81
N ARG A 217 -0.44 -3.14 13.69
CA ARG A 217 0.74 -3.92 13.33
C ARG A 217 1.11 -4.75 14.56
N ASP A 218 1.12 -6.08 14.41
CA ASP A 218 1.20 -6.99 15.56
C ASP A 218 2.48 -6.80 16.38
N ASP A 219 3.64 -6.91 15.73
CA ASP A 219 4.97 -6.96 16.35
C ASP A 219 5.37 -5.72 17.18
N ILE A 220 4.55 -4.65 17.15
CA ILE A 220 4.80 -3.39 17.87
C ILE A 220 3.64 -2.94 18.74
N THR A 221 2.55 -3.70 18.82
CA THR A 221 1.34 -3.30 19.57
C THR A 221 1.22 -4.10 20.87
N GLU A 222 1.21 -3.39 22.00
CA GLU A 222 1.09 -3.97 23.34
C GLU A 222 -0.21 -3.50 24.01
N PRO A 223 -1.09 -4.40 24.47
CA PRO A 223 -2.26 -4.04 25.25
C PRO A 223 -1.86 -3.65 26.68
N LEU A 224 -2.50 -2.62 27.24
CA LEU A 224 -2.22 -2.07 28.57
C LEU A 224 -3.23 -2.55 29.64
N THR A 225 -4.29 -3.24 29.23
CA THR A 225 -5.32 -3.80 30.12
C THR A 225 -5.72 -5.20 29.67
N GLU A 226 -6.31 -5.99 30.57
CA GLU A 226 -6.81 -7.34 30.23
C GLU A 226 -7.90 -7.33 29.16
N ASN A 227 -8.77 -6.31 29.17
CA ASN A 227 -9.82 -6.18 28.15
C ASN A 227 -9.22 -5.84 26.78
N ALA A 228 -8.22 -4.95 26.74
CA ALA A 228 -7.49 -4.65 25.52
C ALA A 228 -6.73 -5.89 24.99
N ALA A 229 -6.16 -6.70 25.88
CA ALA A 229 -5.48 -7.93 25.51
C ALA A 229 -6.43 -8.93 24.85
N LYS A 230 -7.60 -9.18 25.44
CA LYS A 230 -8.63 -10.07 24.88
C LYS A 230 -9.17 -9.56 23.54
N ALA A 231 -9.37 -8.24 23.41
CA ALA A 231 -9.85 -7.64 22.16
C ALA A 231 -8.80 -7.74 21.04
N LEU A 232 -7.53 -7.56 21.36
CA LEU A 232 -6.41 -7.74 20.43
C LEU A 232 -6.22 -9.21 20.04
N GLU A 233 -6.36 -10.14 20.98
CA GLU A 233 -6.33 -11.58 20.71
C GLU A 233 -7.45 -11.98 19.74
N GLU A 234 -8.68 -11.53 19.97
CA GLU A 234 -9.79 -11.77 19.04
C GLU A 234 -9.51 -11.21 17.63
N LEU A 235 -8.92 -10.01 17.54
CA LEU A 235 -8.51 -9.43 16.25
C LEU A 235 -7.51 -10.34 15.50
N LYS A 236 -6.51 -10.86 16.20
CA LYS A 236 -5.49 -11.77 15.64
C LYS A 236 -6.10 -13.10 15.20
N ASP A 237 -6.97 -13.66 16.01
CA ASP A 237 -7.68 -14.91 15.70
C ASP A 237 -8.57 -14.75 14.46
N VAL A 238 -9.28 -13.62 14.36
CA VAL A 238 -10.08 -13.31 13.16
C VAL A 238 -9.21 -13.13 11.93
N LEU A 239 -8.10 -12.38 12.02
CA LEU A 239 -7.18 -12.13 10.91
C LEU A 239 -6.48 -13.39 10.39
N SER A 240 -6.22 -14.36 11.27
CA SER A 240 -5.66 -15.67 10.90
C SER A 240 -6.72 -16.70 10.49
N GLY A 241 -8.00 -16.39 10.69
CA GLY A 241 -9.12 -17.26 10.38
C GLY A 241 -9.51 -17.27 8.91
N LYS A 242 -10.13 -18.38 8.47
CA LYS A 242 -10.63 -18.58 7.10
C LYS A 242 -11.59 -17.49 6.63
N ASN A 243 -12.40 -16.94 7.55
CA ASN A 243 -13.35 -15.88 7.19
C ASN A 243 -12.63 -14.61 6.73
N ALA A 244 -11.49 -14.25 7.31
CA ALA A 244 -10.72 -13.10 6.84
C ALA A 244 -10.05 -13.39 5.49
N GLU A 245 -9.50 -14.61 5.32
CA GLU A 245 -8.95 -15.11 4.05
C GLU A 245 -9.97 -14.98 2.91
N GLU A 246 -11.21 -15.44 3.12
CA GLU A 246 -12.29 -15.39 2.12
C GLU A 246 -12.73 -13.96 1.77
N GLN A 247 -12.53 -13.00 2.67
CA GLN A 247 -12.87 -11.59 2.45
C GLN A 247 -11.71 -10.79 1.83
N ALA A 248 -10.48 -11.32 1.88
CA ALA A 248 -9.29 -10.68 1.36
C ALA A 248 -9.23 -10.75 -0.18
N LEU A 249 -8.57 -9.76 -0.78
CA LEU A 249 -8.22 -9.78 -2.20
C LEU A 249 -6.73 -10.05 -2.32
N HIS A 250 -6.37 -10.97 -3.21
CA HIS A 250 -4.98 -11.36 -3.44
C HIS A 250 -4.49 -10.82 -4.78
N LEU A 251 -3.81 -9.69 -4.71
CA LEU A 251 -3.21 -9.02 -5.87
C LEU A 251 -1.87 -9.67 -6.19
N THR A 252 -1.92 -10.68 -7.06
CA THR A 252 -0.75 -11.44 -7.54
C THR A 252 0.16 -10.60 -8.44
N PRO A 253 1.42 -11.02 -8.67
CA PRO A 253 2.31 -10.39 -9.65
C PRO A 253 1.72 -10.26 -11.07
N GLN A 254 0.78 -11.13 -11.45
CA GLN A 254 0.06 -11.05 -12.73
C GLN A 254 -0.99 -9.93 -12.73
N SER A 255 -1.64 -9.66 -11.59
CA SER A 255 -2.56 -8.53 -11.42
C SER A 255 -1.85 -7.19 -11.19
N LEU A 256 -0.63 -7.22 -10.64
CA LEU A 256 0.22 -6.06 -10.40
C LEU A 256 1.50 -6.19 -11.23
N SER A 257 1.32 -6.14 -12.56
CA SER A 257 2.42 -6.22 -13.51
C SER A 257 3.29 -4.95 -13.45
N ARG A 258 4.47 -4.98 -14.09
CA ARG A 258 5.33 -3.79 -14.19
C ARG A 258 4.55 -2.59 -14.75
N GLY A 259 4.72 -1.43 -14.14
CA GLY A 259 4.00 -0.20 -14.46
C GLY A 259 2.62 -0.10 -13.80
N SER A 260 2.17 -1.11 -13.04
CA SER A 260 1.03 -0.95 -12.15
C SER A 260 1.39 -0.03 -10.98
N ILE A 261 0.47 0.84 -10.59
CA ILE A 261 0.51 1.60 -9.33
C ILE A 261 -0.77 1.24 -8.58
N ILE A 262 -0.64 0.64 -7.40
CA ILE A 262 -1.77 0.48 -6.48
C ILE A 262 -1.75 1.66 -5.51
N MET A 263 -2.88 2.35 -5.35
CA MET A 263 -3.09 3.43 -4.38
C MET A 263 -4.16 2.99 -3.38
N MET A 264 -3.96 3.27 -2.10
CA MET A 264 -4.81 2.74 -1.03
C MET A 264 -4.98 3.72 0.12
N ASP A 265 -6.19 3.79 0.67
CA ASP A 265 -6.50 4.39 1.96
C ASP A 265 -6.07 3.42 3.07
N ASN A 266 -4.95 3.76 3.69
CA ASN A 266 -4.27 3.03 4.74
C ASN A 266 -5.11 2.84 6.01
N ARG A 267 -6.21 3.58 6.17
CA ARG A 267 -7.09 3.49 7.34
C ARG A 267 -8.24 2.54 7.11
N GLN A 268 -8.65 2.38 5.85
CA GLN A 268 -9.80 1.55 5.47
C GLN A 268 -9.39 0.15 4.98
N TRP A 269 -8.10 -0.07 4.75
CA TRP A 269 -7.57 -1.33 4.24
C TRP A 269 -6.34 -1.76 5.03
N LEU A 270 -6.34 -3.00 5.50
CA LEU A 270 -5.11 -3.69 5.87
C LEU A 270 -4.44 -4.23 4.62
N HIS A 271 -3.13 -4.39 4.69
CA HIS A 271 -2.37 -5.11 3.69
C HIS A 271 -1.37 -6.07 4.32
N ALA A 272 -1.08 -7.13 3.58
CA ALA A 272 -0.08 -8.14 3.89
C ALA A 272 0.64 -8.54 2.61
N ARG A 273 1.80 -9.16 2.76
CA ARG A 273 2.59 -9.68 1.66
C ARG A 273 3.06 -11.08 2.03
N ASN A 274 2.84 -12.05 1.16
CA ASN A 274 3.50 -13.35 1.35
C ASN A 274 5.02 -13.24 1.13
N GLU A 275 5.73 -14.34 1.34
CA GLU A 275 7.17 -14.42 1.08
C GLU A 275 7.53 -13.93 -0.34
N LEU A 276 8.67 -13.25 -0.44
CA LEU A 276 9.29 -12.94 -1.73
C LEU A 276 10.13 -14.13 -2.16
N ARG A 277 10.08 -14.43 -3.46
CA ARG A 277 10.87 -15.51 -4.07
C ARG A 277 11.81 -14.98 -5.15
N ASP A 278 11.60 -13.76 -5.65
CA ASP A 278 12.53 -13.06 -6.53
C ASP A 278 13.33 -11.98 -5.75
N PRO A 279 14.65 -12.16 -5.55
CA PRO A 279 15.48 -11.16 -4.86
C PRO A 279 15.59 -9.84 -5.64
N ARG A 280 15.22 -9.83 -6.93
CA ARG A 280 15.20 -8.62 -7.76
C ARG A 280 13.82 -7.95 -7.77
N ARG A 281 12.85 -8.42 -6.98
CA ARG A 281 11.53 -7.78 -6.84
C ARG A 281 11.72 -6.36 -6.32
N HIS A 282 11.09 -5.39 -6.97
CA HIS A 282 11.30 -3.98 -6.68
C HIS A 282 10.02 -3.17 -6.87
N LEU A 283 9.54 -2.56 -5.80
CA LEU A 283 8.50 -1.54 -5.87
C LEU A 283 9.04 -0.20 -5.35
N ARG A 284 8.37 0.88 -5.74
CA ARG A 284 8.55 2.19 -5.11
C ARG A 284 7.33 2.56 -4.28
N ARG A 285 7.55 2.95 -3.02
CA ARG A 285 6.50 3.39 -2.10
C ARG A 285 6.55 4.89 -1.89
N VAL A 286 5.37 5.50 -1.80
CA VAL A 286 5.15 6.87 -1.31
C VAL A 286 3.95 6.88 -0.37
N ARG A 287 4.00 7.73 0.65
CA ARG A 287 2.96 7.94 1.65
C ARG A 287 2.63 9.42 1.70
N TRP A 288 1.36 9.78 1.83
CA TRP A 288 0.94 11.19 1.90
C TRP A 288 -0.35 11.35 2.72
N ASP A 289 -0.77 12.60 2.90
CA ASP A 289 -1.99 12.96 3.62
C ASP A 289 -2.00 12.46 5.07
N ALA A 290 -0.88 12.69 5.78
CA ALA A 290 -0.76 12.42 7.21
C ALA A 290 -1.71 13.32 7.99
N THR A 291 -2.64 12.69 8.71
CA THR A 291 -3.59 13.36 9.58
C THR A 291 -3.71 12.56 10.88
N PRO A 292 -4.16 13.15 12.00
CA PRO A 292 -4.27 12.39 13.24
C PRO A 292 -5.24 11.21 13.08
N PHE A 293 -4.94 10.11 13.75
CA PHE A 293 -5.85 8.97 13.82
C PHE A 293 -7.00 9.30 14.78
N GLY A 294 -8.24 8.98 14.43
CA GLY A 294 -9.35 9.19 15.36
C GLY A 294 -9.91 10.62 15.44
N SER A 295 -9.47 11.57 14.61
CA SER A 295 -10.00 12.95 14.63
C SER A 295 -11.44 13.02 14.08
N ALA A 296 -12.38 13.42 14.94
CA ALA A 296 -13.83 13.53 14.68
C ALA A 296 -14.26 14.62 13.65
N GLY A 297 -13.33 15.17 12.86
CA GLY A 297 -13.59 16.25 11.90
C GLY A 297 -13.57 15.84 10.43
N LEU A 298 -13.18 14.60 10.12
CA LEU A 298 -13.17 14.10 8.75
C LEU A 298 -14.44 13.28 8.53
N SER A 299 -15.49 13.94 8.04
CA SER A 299 -16.57 13.22 7.36
C SER A 299 -15.95 12.40 6.24
N CYS A 300 -16.16 11.10 6.23
CA CYS A 300 -15.89 10.29 5.03
C CYS A 300 -16.91 10.77 3.98
N ALA A 301 -16.44 11.63 3.08
CA ALA A 301 -17.18 12.18 1.96
C ALA A 301 -16.50 11.75 0.67
#